data_AF-A0A8J6BFR1-F1
#
_entry.id   AF-A0A8J6BFR1-F1
#
_cell.length_a   1.000
_cell.length_b   1.000
_cell.length_c   1.000
_cell.angle_alpha   90.00
_cell.angle_beta   90.00
_cell.angle_gamma   90.00
#
_symmetry.space_group_name_H-M   'P 1'
#
loop_
_entity.id
_entity.type
_entity.pdbx_description
1 polymer ?
#
loop_
_entity_poly.entity_id
_entity_poly.type
_entity_poly.pdbx_seq_one_letter_code
_entity_poly.pdbx_strand_id
1 'polypeptide(L)'
;MATRRCLFRLLSRGLVAHSSQPLAPASIAARTLTSLARPHALQCPRVLASSPRLLPSRCHFATRSSGDEEEDEDDHYDEEGSEEEWGEEEAVAAKPPSGKTEEEKVAEAAEIGYTVVGPLGADEKPFKPYEPVFAVVQIGSHQFKVSNGDSIFAERLKFCDVNDKLILNRVLMLGSQNQTIIGRPVLPDAAVHAVVEEHALDAKVIIFKKKRRKNYRRTKGHRQELTKLRITNIEGTDKSETAAVSA
;
A
#
# COMPACT_ATOMS: atom_id res chain seq x y z
N MET A 1 52.72 9.74 -11.86
CA MET A 1 53.00 10.94 -11.06
C MET A 1 51.76 11.23 -10.21
N ALA A 2 51.66 10.72 -8.97
CA ALA A 2 52.14 11.36 -7.74
C ALA A 2 51.48 12.75 -7.56
N THR A 3 50.70 13.08 -6.53
CA THR A 3 50.78 12.70 -5.11
C THR A 3 49.46 12.93 -4.36
N ARG A 4 49.18 12.01 -3.42
CA ARG A 4 48.27 12.17 -2.28
C ARG A 4 48.71 13.32 -1.37
N ARG A 5 47.77 14.04 -0.75
CA ARG A 5 48.01 14.74 0.53
C ARG A 5 46.85 14.50 1.48
N CYS A 6 47.02 13.47 2.30
CA CYS A 6 46.44 13.42 3.64
C CYS A 6 47.17 14.45 4.51
N LEU A 7 46.44 15.24 5.29
CA LEU A 7 46.92 15.69 6.60
C LEU A 7 45.77 15.60 7.60
N PHE A 8 45.76 14.46 8.28
CA PHE A 8 45.18 14.24 9.60
C PHE A 8 45.83 15.25 10.56
N ARG A 9 45.03 16.06 11.27
CA ARG A 9 45.52 16.85 12.41
C ARG A 9 44.75 16.40 13.65
N LEU A 10 45.45 15.66 14.50
CA LEU A 10 44.97 15.19 15.79
C LEU A 10 45.41 16.16 16.90
N LEU A 11 44.50 16.30 17.88
CA LEU A 11 44.70 16.50 19.32
C LEU A 11 45.21 17.86 19.83
N SER A 12 44.35 18.56 20.58
CA SER A 12 44.61 18.83 22.02
C SER A 12 43.36 19.37 22.75
N ARG A 13 42.83 18.51 23.62
CA ARG A 13 42.09 18.70 24.88
C ARG A 13 41.81 20.14 25.36
N GLY A 14 40.54 20.38 25.68
CA GLY A 14 40.09 21.37 26.67
C GLY A 14 38.85 20.83 27.40
N LEU A 15 39.03 20.34 28.62
CA LEU A 15 37.93 20.00 29.53
C LEU A 15 37.41 21.30 30.15
N VAL A 16 36.16 21.65 29.91
CA VAL A 16 35.46 22.68 30.69
C VAL A 16 34.27 22.01 31.37
N ALA A 17 34.36 21.90 32.70
CA ALA A 17 33.27 21.49 33.55
C ALA A 17 32.28 22.65 33.66
N HIS A 18 31.07 22.47 33.12
CA HIS A 18 29.95 23.37 33.40
C HIS A 18 28.99 22.70 34.37
N SER A 19 28.85 23.35 35.51
CA SER A 19 27.96 23.06 36.63
C SER A 19 26.51 22.93 36.17
N SER A 20 25.87 21.84 36.57
CA SER A 20 24.44 21.61 36.52
C SER A 20 23.70 22.61 37.42
N GLN A 21 22.88 23.48 36.84
CA GLN A 21 21.82 24.20 37.57
C GLN A 21 20.47 23.54 37.25
N PRO A 22 19.62 23.27 38.27
CA PRO A 22 18.29 22.71 38.05
C PRO A 22 17.31 23.80 37.57
N LEU A 23 16.55 23.48 36.52
CA LEU A 23 15.46 24.32 36.01
C LEU A 23 14.24 24.19 36.92
N ALA A 24 13.74 25.31 37.44
CA ALA A 24 12.46 25.41 38.13
C ALA A 24 11.29 25.34 37.12
N PRO A 25 10.12 24.79 37.51
CA PRO A 25 8.96 24.71 36.62
C PRO A 25 8.28 26.08 36.48
N ALA A 26 8.12 26.55 35.24
CA ALA A 26 7.39 27.76 34.93
C ALA A 26 5.87 27.57 35.10
N SER A 27 5.28 28.36 35.99
CA SER A 27 3.84 28.53 36.19
C SER A 27 3.20 29.17 34.94
N ILE A 28 2.26 28.47 34.31
CA ILE A 28 1.46 29.00 33.21
C ILE A 28 0.25 29.72 33.81
N ALA A 29 0.32 31.05 33.82
CA ALA A 29 -0.83 31.90 34.14
C ALA A 29 -1.87 31.84 33.00
N ALA A 30 -3.10 31.49 33.35
CA ALA A 30 -4.25 31.51 32.45
C ALA A 30 -4.53 32.95 31.97
N ARG A 31 -4.49 33.18 30.66
CA ARG A 31 -4.97 34.41 30.03
C ARG A 31 -6.37 34.18 29.48
N THR A 32 -7.32 34.95 30.01
CA THR A 32 -8.71 35.05 29.60
C THR A 32 -8.83 35.60 28.18
N LEU A 33 -9.63 34.95 27.34
CA LEU A 33 -9.95 35.41 25.99
C LEU A 33 -11.10 36.41 26.05
N THR A 34 -10.82 37.68 25.77
CA THR A 34 -11.82 38.68 25.42
C THR A 34 -12.15 38.60 23.93
N SER A 35 -13.45 38.49 23.66
CA SER A 35 -14.06 38.48 22.34
C SER A 35 -13.84 39.79 21.59
N LEU A 36 -13.46 39.72 20.31
CA LEU A 36 -13.62 40.82 19.36
C LEU A 36 -14.24 40.33 18.05
N ALA A 37 -15.03 41.23 17.49
CA ALA A 37 -16.12 40.99 16.57
C ALA A 37 -15.71 40.90 15.08
N ARG A 38 -16.56 40.17 14.34
CA ARG A 38 -16.95 40.26 12.91
C ARG A 38 -15.93 40.77 11.86
N PRO A 39 -15.69 40.00 10.78
CA PRO A 39 -15.16 40.57 9.54
C PRO A 39 -16.28 41.17 8.66
N HIS A 40 -16.00 42.37 8.15
CA HIS A 40 -16.77 43.04 7.11
C HIS A 40 -16.56 42.36 5.75
N ALA A 41 -17.66 42.29 5.00
CA ALA A 41 -17.73 41.83 3.62
C ALA A 41 -16.87 42.70 2.69
N LEU A 42 -16.06 42.05 1.84
CA LEU A 42 -15.49 42.68 0.65
C LEU A 42 -16.11 42.02 -0.59
N GLN A 43 -16.86 42.84 -1.31
CA GLN A 43 -17.48 42.57 -2.59
C GLN A 43 -16.42 42.47 -3.68
N CYS A 44 -16.41 41.36 -4.42
CA CYS A 44 -15.70 41.26 -5.69
C CYS A 44 -16.52 41.97 -6.79
N PRO A 45 -15.94 42.86 -7.61
CA PRO A 45 -16.63 43.37 -8.77
C PRO A 45 -16.62 42.32 -9.90
N ARG A 46 -17.82 42.06 -10.42
CA ARG A 46 -18.05 41.38 -11.69
C ARG A 46 -17.47 42.23 -12.82
N VAL A 47 -16.64 41.63 -13.68
CA VAL A 47 -16.35 42.18 -15.01
C VAL A 47 -16.81 41.19 -16.05
N LEU A 48 -17.79 41.63 -16.83
CA LEU A 48 -18.34 40.95 -18.00
C LEU A 48 -17.44 41.20 -19.22
N ALA A 49 -17.35 40.15 -20.05
CA ALA A 49 -17.21 40.16 -21.51
C ALA A 49 -16.00 40.86 -22.16
N SER A 50 -15.18 40.07 -22.85
CA SER A 50 -15.11 40.08 -24.32
C SER A 50 -14.01 39.15 -24.83
N SER A 51 -14.38 38.24 -25.73
CA SER A 51 -13.48 37.32 -26.41
C SER A 51 -12.83 38.01 -27.63
N PRO A 52 -11.51 37.86 -27.86
CA PRO A 52 -10.97 38.03 -29.20
C PRO A 52 -10.79 36.66 -29.86
N ARG A 53 -11.52 36.48 -30.98
CA ARG A 53 -11.29 35.43 -31.96
C ARG A 53 -9.89 35.65 -32.55
N LEU A 54 -9.02 34.65 -32.45
CA LEU A 54 -7.80 34.57 -33.26
C LEU A 54 -7.87 33.30 -34.12
N LEU A 55 -7.65 33.54 -35.41
CA LEU A 55 -7.79 32.63 -36.54
C LEU A 55 -6.85 31.43 -36.43
N PRO A 56 -7.23 30.24 -36.93
CA PRO A 56 -6.28 29.17 -37.17
C PRO A 56 -5.46 29.49 -38.44
N SER A 57 -4.16 29.74 -38.27
CA SER A 57 -3.19 29.65 -39.36
C SER A 57 -3.08 28.19 -39.78
N ARG A 58 -3.71 27.90 -40.92
CA ARG A 58 -3.60 26.65 -41.67
C ARG A 58 -2.19 26.55 -42.26
N CYS A 59 -1.26 25.97 -41.52
CA CYS A 59 0.04 25.58 -42.05
C CYS A 59 -0.12 24.26 -42.81
N HIS A 60 -0.31 24.35 -44.12
CA HIS A 60 -0.10 23.23 -45.05
C HIS A 60 1.40 22.96 -45.16
N PHE A 61 1.89 21.91 -44.49
CA PHE A 61 3.19 21.34 -44.80
C PHE A 61 2.97 20.20 -45.79
N ALA A 62 3.24 20.48 -47.06
CA ALA A 62 3.17 19.53 -48.15
C ALA A 62 4.20 18.42 -47.95
N THR A 63 3.75 17.20 -47.70
CA THR A 63 4.54 16.00 -47.97
C THR A 63 4.36 15.66 -49.44
N ARG A 64 5.43 15.93 -50.21
CA ARG A 64 5.68 15.34 -51.52
C ARG A 64 5.50 13.83 -51.43
N SER A 65 4.66 13.30 -52.31
CA SER A 65 4.60 11.91 -52.72
C SER A 65 5.89 11.51 -53.44
N SER A 66 6.65 10.62 -52.83
CA SER A 66 7.46 9.59 -53.48
C SER A 66 7.14 8.34 -52.65
N GLY A 67 6.34 7.39 -53.13
CA GLY A 67 6.49 6.74 -54.42
C GLY A 67 7.59 5.69 -54.31
N ASP A 68 7.45 4.80 -53.33
CA ASP A 68 8.16 3.51 -53.26
C ASP A 68 7.04 2.47 -53.11
N GLU A 69 6.59 1.97 -54.26
CA GLU A 69 5.77 0.78 -54.38
C GLU A 69 6.71 -0.40 -54.16
N GLU A 70 6.75 -0.94 -52.94
CA GLU A 70 7.24 -2.30 -52.74
C GLU A 70 6.05 -3.23 -53.01
N GLU A 71 6.10 -3.89 -54.16
CA GLU A 71 5.27 -5.04 -54.50
C GLU A 71 5.68 -6.18 -53.55
N ASP A 72 4.94 -6.35 -52.46
CA ASP A 72 5.01 -7.57 -51.66
C ASP A 72 4.33 -8.68 -52.50
N GLU A 73 5.15 -9.57 -53.06
CA GLU A 73 4.72 -10.79 -53.72
C GLU A 73 3.87 -11.62 -52.75
N ASP A 74 2.57 -11.75 -53.06
CA ASP A 74 1.67 -12.71 -52.43
C ASP A 74 2.09 -14.13 -52.84
N ASP A 75 3.01 -14.71 -52.07
CA ASP A 75 3.29 -16.15 -52.12
C ASP A 75 2.06 -16.90 -51.60
N HIS A 76 1.18 -17.26 -52.52
CA HIS A 76 0.11 -18.24 -52.34
C HIS A 76 0.75 -19.59 -51.97
N TYR A 77 0.79 -19.89 -50.67
CA TYR A 77 1.21 -21.20 -50.19
C TYR A 77 0.21 -22.26 -50.67
N ASP A 78 0.68 -23.14 -51.55
CA ASP A 78 -0.04 -24.31 -52.01
C ASP A 78 -0.56 -25.12 -50.83
N GLU A 79 -1.88 -25.21 -50.74
CA GLU A 79 -2.62 -26.01 -49.79
C GLU A 79 -2.61 -27.47 -50.26
N GLU A 80 -1.46 -28.14 -50.10
CA GLU A 80 -1.36 -29.59 -50.28
C GLU A 80 -1.82 -30.28 -48.98
N GLY A 81 -3.06 -30.75 -49.03
CA GLY A 81 -3.65 -31.60 -48.01
C GLY A 81 -2.87 -32.90 -47.84
N SER A 82 -2.24 -33.03 -46.68
CA SER A 82 -1.91 -34.34 -46.10
C SER A 82 -3.07 -34.72 -45.21
N GLU A 83 -3.90 -35.65 -45.68
CA GLU A 83 -4.88 -36.37 -44.88
C GLU A 83 -4.15 -37.16 -43.78
N GLU A 84 -3.90 -36.51 -42.64
CA GLU A 84 -3.51 -37.22 -41.43
C GLU A 84 -4.73 -37.97 -40.89
N GLU A 85 -4.79 -39.21 -41.35
CA GLU A 85 -5.42 -40.40 -40.78
C GLU A 85 -5.80 -40.22 -39.30
N TRP A 86 -7.11 -40.30 -39.03
CA TRP A 86 -7.70 -40.24 -37.69
C TRP A 86 -7.29 -41.48 -36.87
N GLY A 87 -6.09 -41.42 -36.32
CA GLY A 87 -5.57 -42.36 -35.33
C GLY A 87 -6.33 -42.22 -34.02
N GLU A 88 -7.11 -43.26 -33.73
CA GLU A 88 -7.42 -43.86 -32.44
C GLU A 88 -7.49 -42.91 -31.22
N GLU A 89 -8.71 -42.81 -30.70
CA GLU A 89 -9.14 -42.29 -29.41
C GLU A 89 -8.31 -42.78 -28.20
N GLU A 90 -7.10 -42.26 -28.04
CA GLU A 90 -6.50 -42.15 -26.71
C GLU A 90 -7.25 -41.05 -25.95
N ALA A 91 -7.88 -41.45 -24.84
CA ALA A 91 -8.55 -40.56 -23.91
C ALA A 91 -7.60 -39.41 -23.53
N VAL A 92 -7.81 -38.24 -24.15
CA VAL A 92 -7.14 -37.01 -23.77
C VAL A 92 -7.52 -36.76 -22.32
N ALA A 93 -6.61 -37.08 -21.40
CA ALA A 93 -6.75 -36.79 -19.99
C ALA A 93 -7.16 -35.33 -19.89
N ALA A 94 -8.42 -35.10 -19.50
CA ALA A 94 -8.98 -33.77 -19.37
C ALA A 94 -7.99 -32.96 -18.55
N LYS A 95 -7.37 -31.95 -19.17
CA LYS A 95 -6.37 -31.10 -18.53
C LYS A 95 -7.00 -30.64 -17.21
N PRO A 96 -6.38 -30.95 -16.04
CA PRO A 96 -7.01 -30.68 -14.77
C PRO A 96 -7.39 -29.21 -14.72
N PRO A 97 -8.57 -28.86 -14.17
CA PRO A 97 -9.03 -27.47 -14.16
C PRO A 97 -7.91 -26.60 -13.62
N SER A 98 -7.53 -25.57 -14.38
CA SER A 98 -6.33 -24.74 -14.15
C SER A 98 -6.40 -23.86 -12.90
N GLY A 99 -7.24 -24.23 -11.93
CA GLY A 99 -7.36 -23.59 -10.63
C GLY A 99 -6.55 -24.36 -9.60
N LYS A 100 -5.80 -23.63 -8.78
CA LYS A 100 -5.16 -24.18 -7.58
C LYS A 100 -6.19 -24.89 -6.73
N THR A 101 -5.82 -26.05 -6.17
CA THR A 101 -6.67 -26.78 -5.24
C THR A 101 -6.96 -25.91 -4.00
N GLU A 102 -8.05 -26.15 -3.30
CA GLU A 102 -8.40 -25.32 -2.13
C GLU A 102 -7.32 -25.39 -1.03
N GLU A 103 -6.70 -26.55 -0.88
CA GLU A 103 -5.59 -26.79 0.04
C GLU A 103 -4.37 -25.92 -0.29
N GLU A 104 -4.03 -25.76 -1.58
CA GLU A 104 -2.95 -24.88 -2.02
C GLU A 104 -3.25 -23.41 -1.72
N LYS A 105 -4.51 -22.97 -1.87
CA LYS A 105 -4.91 -21.59 -1.55
C LYS A 105 -4.74 -21.30 -0.06
N VAL A 106 -5.13 -22.25 0.80
CA VAL A 106 -4.98 -22.12 2.25
C VAL A 106 -3.50 -22.11 2.63
N ALA A 107 -2.67 -22.96 2.01
CA ALA A 107 -1.24 -22.98 2.23
C ALA A 107 -0.57 -21.65 1.84
N GLU A 108 -0.92 -21.08 0.68
CA GLU A 108 -0.40 -19.77 0.24
C GLU A 108 -0.86 -18.63 1.16
N ALA A 109 -2.11 -18.66 1.65
CA ALA A 109 -2.59 -17.69 2.64
C ALA A 109 -1.79 -17.79 3.95
N ALA A 110 -1.53 -19.00 4.42
CA ALA A 110 -0.74 -19.26 5.62
C ALA A 110 0.72 -18.80 5.46
N GLU A 111 1.31 -18.93 4.27
CA GLU A 111 2.64 -18.43 3.96
C GLU A 111 2.72 -16.89 3.99
N ILE A 112 1.66 -16.20 3.56
CA ILE A 112 1.57 -14.73 3.67
C ILE A 112 1.35 -14.32 5.14
N GLY A 113 0.72 -15.19 5.94
CA GLY A 113 0.56 -15.04 7.39
C GLY A 113 -0.88 -14.80 7.85
N TYR A 114 -1.88 -15.15 7.04
CA TYR A 114 -3.29 -15.00 7.39
C TYR A 114 -4.10 -16.28 7.15
N THR A 115 -5.22 -16.40 7.85
CA THR A 115 -6.22 -17.44 7.67
C THR A 115 -7.58 -16.78 7.45
N VAL A 116 -8.35 -17.32 6.50
CA VAL A 116 -9.71 -16.86 6.20
C VAL A 116 -10.67 -17.69 7.03
N VAL A 117 -11.50 -17.05 7.86
CA VAL A 117 -12.50 -17.72 8.71
C VAL A 117 -13.84 -17.83 7.99
N GLY A 118 -14.16 -16.85 7.14
CA GLY A 118 -15.39 -16.76 6.38
C GLY A 118 -15.99 -15.35 6.39
N PRO A 119 -17.16 -15.16 5.78
CA PRO A 119 -17.79 -13.85 5.67
C PRO A 119 -18.32 -13.34 7.01
N LEU A 120 -18.30 -12.02 7.18
CA LEU A 120 -18.96 -11.33 8.28
C LEU A 120 -20.48 -11.39 8.10
N GLY A 121 -21.20 -11.78 9.16
CA GLY A 121 -22.66 -11.75 9.15
C GLY A 121 -23.18 -10.32 9.11
N ALA A 122 -24.28 -10.06 8.40
CA ALA A 122 -24.82 -8.71 8.21
C ALA A 122 -25.16 -7.97 9.52
N ASP A 123 -25.59 -8.71 10.55
CA ASP A 123 -26.02 -8.14 11.84
C ASP A 123 -24.90 -8.10 12.89
N GLU A 124 -23.75 -8.72 12.60
CA GLU A 124 -22.64 -8.79 13.53
C GLU A 124 -21.90 -7.44 13.56
N LYS A 125 -21.70 -6.91 14.78
CA LYS A 125 -20.88 -5.70 14.99
C LYS A 125 -19.48 -6.14 15.41
N PRO A 126 -18.51 -6.23 14.47
CA PRO A 126 -17.18 -6.75 14.79
C PRO A 126 -16.32 -5.74 15.57
N PHE A 127 -16.68 -4.46 15.55
CA PHE A 127 -15.87 -3.40 16.14
C PHE A 127 -16.20 -3.22 17.62
N LYS A 128 -15.21 -3.53 18.46
CA LYS A 128 -15.23 -3.27 19.90
C LYS A 128 -14.78 -1.82 20.18
N PRO A 129 -15.12 -1.24 21.34
CA PRO A 129 -14.53 0.02 21.78
C PRO A 129 -13.00 -0.09 21.85
N TYR A 130 -12.33 1.06 21.76
CA TYR A 130 -10.87 1.13 21.78
C TYR A 130 -10.29 0.51 23.06
N GLU A 131 -9.40 -0.47 22.90
CA GLU A 131 -8.61 -1.05 23.98
C GLU A 131 -7.17 -0.50 23.88
N PRO A 132 -6.52 -0.12 25.00
CA PRO A 132 -5.17 0.45 24.98
C PRO A 132 -4.09 -0.63 24.82
N VAL A 133 -4.19 -1.39 23.73
CA VAL A 133 -3.30 -2.49 23.34
C VAL A 133 -2.93 -2.31 21.87
N PHE A 134 -1.69 -2.62 21.53
CA PHE A 134 -1.21 -2.62 20.16
C PHE A 134 -0.44 -3.91 19.85
N ALA A 135 -0.43 -4.28 18.57
CA ALA A 135 0.33 -5.40 18.04
C ALA A 135 1.23 -4.93 16.90
N VAL A 136 2.32 -5.65 16.66
CA VAL A 136 3.08 -5.55 15.41
C VAL A 136 2.85 -6.83 14.63
N VAL A 137 2.16 -6.70 13.50
CA VAL A 137 1.80 -7.81 12.61
C VAL A 137 2.66 -7.77 11.35
N GLN A 138 2.98 -8.94 10.82
CA GLN A 138 3.65 -9.07 9.54
C GLN A 138 2.68 -9.68 8.51
N ILE A 139 2.47 -8.96 7.40
CA ILE A 139 1.70 -9.45 6.26
C ILE A 139 2.65 -9.49 5.07
N GLY A 140 2.96 -10.69 4.58
CA GLY A 140 4.00 -10.89 3.57
C GLY A 140 5.35 -10.36 4.04
N SER A 141 5.89 -9.37 3.32
CA SER A 141 7.19 -8.74 3.63
C SER A 141 7.09 -7.44 4.44
N HIS A 142 5.87 -6.98 4.76
CA HIS A 142 5.64 -5.71 5.43
C HIS A 142 5.18 -5.90 6.88
N GLN A 143 5.63 -5.01 7.76
CA GLN A 143 5.26 -4.99 9.18
C GLN A 143 4.40 -3.76 9.46
N PHE A 144 3.33 -3.94 10.22
CA PHE A 144 2.39 -2.90 10.59
C PHE A 144 2.21 -2.88 12.10
N LYS A 145 2.25 -1.67 12.68
CA LYS A 145 1.79 -1.45 14.05
C LYS A 145 0.28 -1.20 13.99
N VAL A 146 -0.49 -1.96 14.74
CA VAL A 146 -1.95 -1.92 14.72
C VAL A 146 -2.53 -1.88 16.12
N SER A 147 -3.59 -1.11 16.28
CA SER A 147 -4.48 -1.09 17.44
C SER A 147 -5.89 -1.50 17.03
N ASN A 148 -6.77 -1.74 18.00
CA ASN A 148 -8.17 -2.03 17.72
C ASN A 148 -8.82 -0.83 16.99
N GLY A 149 -9.51 -1.11 15.88
CA GLY A 149 -10.19 -0.10 15.08
C GLY A 149 -9.29 0.65 14.10
N ASP A 150 -8.05 0.23 13.88
CA ASP A 150 -7.21 0.83 12.85
C ASP A 150 -7.56 0.30 11.46
N SER A 151 -7.43 1.15 10.43
CA SER A 151 -7.47 0.74 9.02
C SER A 151 -6.07 0.75 8.44
N ILE A 152 -5.67 -0.37 7.82
CA ILE A 152 -4.37 -0.51 7.16
C ILE A 152 -4.55 -0.90 5.69
N PHE A 153 -3.62 -0.45 4.84
CA PHE A 153 -3.51 -0.90 3.46
C PHE A 153 -2.40 -1.94 3.37
N ALA A 154 -2.76 -3.14 2.93
CA ALA A 154 -1.83 -4.23 2.67
C ALA A 154 -1.73 -4.50 1.16
N GLU A 155 -0.72 -5.29 0.79
CA GLU A 155 -0.65 -5.89 -0.55
C GLU A 155 -1.94 -6.68 -0.87
N ARG A 156 -2.22 -6.89 -2.15
CA ARG A 156 -3.42 -7.62 -2.59
C ARG A 156 -3.43 -9.04 -2.04
N LEU A 157 -4.40 -9.32 -1.18
CA LEU A 157 -4.71 -10.67 -0.71
C LEU A 157 -5.61 -11.35 -1.75
N LYS A 158 -5.19 -12.51 -2.27
CA LYS A 158 -5.84 -13.18 -3.41
C LYS A 158 -7.00 -14.10 -3.02
N PHE A 159 -7.02 -14.58 -1.79
CA PHE A 159 -7.93 -15.65 -1.34
C PHE A 159 -8.99 -15.16 -0.35
N CYS A 160 -9.23 -13.85 -0.29
CA CYS A 160 -10.27 -13.26 0.53
C CYS A 160 -11.15 -12.36 -0.32
N ASP A 161 -12.43 -12.33 0.02
CA ASP A 161 -13.43 -11.47 -0.55
C ASP A 161 -13.76 -10.31 0.41
N VAL A 162 -14.58 -9.38 -0.08
CA VAL A 162 -15.01 -8.22 0.69
C VAL A 162 -15.95 -8.66 1.81
N ASN A 163 -15.74 -8.11 3.02
CA ASN A 163 -16.39 -8.49 4.28
C ASN A 163 -15.95 -9.82 4.88
N ASP A 164 -14.88 -10.45 4.39
CA ASP A 164 -14.33 -11.63 5.06
C ASP A 164 -13.63 -11.28 6.37
N LYS A 165 -13.77 -12.18 7.35
CA LYS A 165 -13.01 -12.19 8.60
C LYS A 165 -11.70 -12.92 8.39
N LEU A 166 -10.62 -12.24 8.72
CA LEU A 166 -9.25 -12.74 8.65
C LEU A 166 -8.65 -12.84 10.05
N ILE A 167 -7.89 -13.89 10.28
CA ILE A 167 -7.00 -14.02 11.42
C ILE A 167 -5.58 -13.85 10.92
N LEU A 168 -4.88 -12.85 11.43
CA LEU A 168 -3.46 -12.61 11.16
C LEU A 168 -2.65 -13.37 12.22
N ASN A 169 -1.97 -14.44 11.78
CA ASN A 169 -1.24 -15.36 12.67
C ASN A 169 0.19 -14.89 12.92
N ARG A 170 0.78 -14.13 11.99
CA ARG A 170 2.17 -13.65 12.11
C ARG A 170 2.25 -12.38 12.95
N VAL A 171 2.15 -12.57 14.26
CA VAL A 171 2.32 -11.49 15.25
C VAL A 171 3.75 -11.53 15.80
N LEU A 172 4.46 -10.42 15.70
CA LEU A 172 5.85 -10.28 16.13
C LEU A 172 5.96 -9.75 17.57
N MET A 173 5.05 -8.86 17.96
CA MET A 173 5.10 -8.18 19.25
C MET A 173 3.69 -7.78 19.69
N LEU A 174 3.43 -7.87 21.00
CA LEU A 174 2.24 -7.33 21.65
C LEU A 174 2.66 -6.31 22.71
N GLY A 175 1.94 -5.20 22.80
CA GLY A 175 2.19 -4.17 23.79
C GLY A 175 0.89 -3.70 24.43
N SER A 176 0.86 -3.74 25.75
CA SER A 176 -0.17 -3.15 26.61
C SER A 176 0.46 -2.01 27.43
N GLN A 177 -0.34 -1.31 28.22
CA GLN A 177 0.14 -0.22 29.08
C GLN A 177 1.21 -0.71 30.09
N ASN A 178 1.07 -1.94 30.58
CA ASN A 178 1.89 -2.47 31.68
C ASN A 178 2.95 -3.49 31.22
N GLN A 179 2.79 -4.08 30.03
CA GLN A 179 3.60 -5.21 29.59
C GLN A 179 3.85 -5.14 28.08
N THR A 180 5.06 -5.49 27.67
CA THR A 180 5.41 -5.72 26.26
C THR A 180 5.91 -7.15 26.11
N ILE A 181 5.29 -7.91 25.21
CA ILE A 181 5.66 -9.29 24.88
C ILE A 181 6.31 -9.26 23.50
N ILE A 182 7.56 -9.72 23.42
CA ILE A 182 8.36 -9.70 22.19
C ILE A 182 8.55 -11.13 21.70
N GLY A 183 8.17 -11.40 20.45
CA GLY A 183 8.31 -12.70 19.80
C GLY A 183 9.73 -13.05 19.36
N ARG A 184 9.97 -14.34 19.12
CA ARG A 184 11.24 -14.87 18.60
C ARG A 184 11.01 -16.05 17.64
N PRO A 185 10.75 -15.83 16.35
CA PRO A 185 10.42 -14.56 15.67
C PRO A 185 8.95 -14.16 15.82
N VAL A 186 8.03 -15.13 15.91
CA VAL A 186 6.58 -14.91 16.07
C VAL A 186 6.11 -15.33 17.47
N LEU A 187 4.96 -14.81 17.90
CA LEU A 187 4.27 -15.21 19.12
C LEU A 187 3.20 -16.27 18.79
N PRO A 188 3.29 -17.49 19.33
CA PRO A 188 2.38 -18.59 18.94
C PRO A 188 0.95 -18.41 19.45
N ASP A 189 0.78 -17.81 20.64
CA ASP A 189 -0.54 -17.67 21.30
C ASP A 189 -1.24 -16.35 20.96
N ALA A 190 -0.68 -15.58 20.02
CA ALA A 190 -1.18 -14.27 19.64
C ALA A 190 -1.90 -14.33 18.29
N ALA A 191 -3.08 -13.74 18.22
CA ALA A 191 -3.87 -13.65 16.99
C ALA A 191 -4.47 -12.24 16.86
N VAL A 192 -4.44 -11.68 15.65
CA VAL A 192 -5.09 -10.40 15.36
C VAL A 192 -6.24 -10.63 14.39
N HIS A 193 -7.44 -10.29 14.82
CA HIS A 193 -8.65 -10.40 14.01
C HIS A 193 -8.85 -9.14 13.19
N ALA A 194 -9.09 -9.30 11.90
CA ALA A 194 -9.31 -8.22 10.96
C ALA A 194 -10.49 -8.54 10.03
N VAL A 195 -11.08 -7.51 9.45
CA VAL A 195 -12.11 -7.63 8.41
C VAL A 195 -11.62 -6.93 7.15
N VAL A 196 -11.89 -7.53 5.99
CA VAL A 196 -11.64 -6.92 4.68
C VAL A 196 -12.74 -5.90 4.40
N GLU A 197 -12.41 -4.61 4.35
CA GLU A 197 -13.38 -3.57 4.01
C GLU A 197 -13.56 -3.44 2.50
N GLU A 198 -12.46 -3.39 1.76
CA GLU A 198 -12.49 -3.20 0.31
C GLU A 198 -11.16 -3.60 -0.35
N HIS A 199 -11.24 -3.87 -1.65
CA HIS A 199 -10.07 -3.97 -2.53
C HIS A 199 -9.97 -2.69 -3.36
N ALA A 200 -8.90 -1.93 -3.13
CA ALA A 200 -8.71 -0.61 -3.72
C ALA A 200 -7.55 -0.62 -4.72
N LEU A 201 -7.62 0.32 -5.68
CA LEU A 201 -6.48 0.64 -6.54
C LEU A 201 -5.75 1.84 -5.97
N ASP A 202 -4.43 1.73 -5.86
CA ASP A 202 -3.58 2.84 -5.47
C ASP A 202 -3.58 3.96 -6.52
N ALA A 203 -3.07 5.12 -6.12
CA ALA A 203 -2.85 6.25 -6.99
C ALA A 203 -2.04 5.84 -8.24
N LYS A 204 -2.35 6.48 -9.39
CA LYS A 204 -1.63 6.18 -10.63
C LYS A 204 -0.18 6.65 -10.52
N VAL A 205 0.75 5.72 -10.54
CA VAL A 205 2.17 6.00 -10.64
C VAL A 205 2.54 6.11 -12.12
N ILE A 206 3.07 7.25 -12.54
CA ILE A 206 3.47 7.48 -13.94
C ILE A 206 4.95 7.14 -14.11
N ILE A 207 5.22 6.07 -14.85
CA ILE A 207 6.57 5.63 -15.22
C ILE A 207 6.94 6.31 -16.53
N PHE A 208 7.79 7.33 -16.45
CA PHE A 208 8.32 8.03 -17.62
C PHE A 208 9.77 7.62 -17.91
N LYS A 209 10.00 7.00 -19.07
CA LYS A 209 11.32 6.58 -19.54
C LYS A 209 11.74 7.48 -20.70
N LYS A 210 12.92 8.10 -20.62
CA LYS A 210 13.49 8.94 -21.68
C LYS A 210 14.99 8.71 -21.84
N LYS A 211 15.47 8.57 -23.08
CA LYS A 211 16.91 8.57 -23.40
C LYS A 211 17.27 9.85 -24.16
N ARG A 212 18.29 10.57 -23.69
CA ARG A 212 18.75 11.83 -24.28
C ARG A 212 19.27 11.60 -25.71
N ARG A 213 18.90 12.48 -26.65
CA ARG A 213 19.35 12.46 -28.07
C ARG A 213 19.04 11.17 -28.86
N LYS A 214 18.21 10.26 -28.34
CA LYS A 214 17.83 9.01 -28.99
C LYS A 214 16.37 8.96 -29.46
N ASN A 215 15.68 10.12 -29.47
CA ASN A 215 14.23 10.26 -29.70
C ASN A 215 13.35 9.23 -28.96
N TYR A 216 13.88 8.63 -27.89
CA TYR A 216 13.19 7.60 -27.13
C TYR A 216 12.55 8.24 -25.91
N ARG A 217 11.23 8.24 -25.89
CA ARG A 217 10.37 8.63 -24.75
C ARG A 217 9.19 7.67 -24.68
N ARG A 218 8.91 7.12 -23.50
CA ARG A 218 7.77 6.24 -23.22
C ARG A 218 7.15 6.64 -21.89
N THR A 219 5.85 6.77 -21.84
CA THR A 219 5.07 7.05 -20.63
C THR A 219 4.14 5.87 -20.41
N LYS A 220 4.23 5.20 -19.25
CA LYS A 220 3.31 4.12 -18.86
C LYS A 220 2.73 4.43 -17.49
N GLY A 221 1.44 4.18 -17.28
CA GLY A 221 0.84 4.22 -15.95
C GLY A 221 0.93 2.84 -15.28
N HIS A 222 1.16 2.84 -13.97
CA HIS A 222 0.98 1.68 -13.09
C HIS A 222 -0.01 2.03 -11.99
N ARG A 223 -0.84 1.06 -11.60
CA ARG A 223 -1.70 1.14 -10.42
C ARG A 223 -1.57 -0.19 -9.69
N GLN A 224 -1.26 -0.11 -8.41
CA GLN A 224 -1.14 -1.29 -7.58
C GLN A 224 -2.49 -1.62 -6.94
N GLU A 225 -2.89 -2.88 -6.95
CA GLU A 225 -4.03 -3.36 -6.16
C GLU A 225 -3.62 -3.52 -4.70
N LEU A 226 -4.45 -3.00 -3.81
CA LEU A 226 -4.28 -3.04 -2.36
C LEU A 226 -5.54 -3.61 -1.71
N THR A 227 -5.38 -4.18 -0.53
CA THR A 227 -6.50 -4.62 0.30
C THR A 227 -6.54 -3.76 1.55
N LYS A 228 -7.69 -3.15 1.80
CA LYS A 228 -7.92 -2.35 3.01
C LYS A 228 -8.49 -3.26 4.08
N LEU A 229 -7.72 -3.41 5.16
CA LEU A 229 -8.10 -4.20 6.32
C LEU A 229 -8.47 -3.28 7.47
N ARG A 230 -9.50 -3.67 8.22
CA ARG A 230 -9.90 -3.02 9.47
C ARG A 230 -9.68 -3.97 10.62
N ILE A 231 -8.91 -3.55 11.61
CA ILE A 231 -8.58 -4.38 12.77
C ILE A 231 -9.73 -4.36 13.76
N THR A 232 -10.12 -5.53 14.25
CA THR A 232 -11.31 -5.73 15.10
C THR A 232 -10.96 -6.15 16.53
N ASN A 233 -9.97 -7.02 16.69
CA ASN A 233 -9.58 -7.54 18.00
C ASN A 233 -8.11 -7.96 17.99
N ILE A 234 -7.46 -7.84 19.15
CA ILE A 234 -6.09 -8.33 19.39
C ILE A 234 -6.19 -9.34 20.54
N GLU A 235 -5.71 -10.55 20.33
CA GLU A 235 -5.70 -11.65 21.30
C GLU A 235 -4.27 -12.01 21.72
N GLY A 236 -4.13 -12.61 22.91
CA GLY A 236 -2.84 -13.01 23.46
C GLY A 236 -2.23 -12.07 24.52
N THR A 237 -3.00 -11.08 25.00
CA THR A 237 -2.61 -10.30 26.18
C THR A 237 -3.44 -10.72 27.38
N ASP A 238 -2.77 -10.93 28.52
CA ASP A 238 -3.44 -10.98 29.83
C ASP A 238 -4.08 -9.60 30.04
N LYS A 239 -5.38 -9.51 29.79
CA LYS A 239 -6.17 -8.33 30.14
C LYS A 239 -6.21 -8.31 31.65
N SER A 240 -5.18 -7.75 32.29
CA SER A 240 -5.14 -7.53 33.73
C SER A 240 -6.47 -6.93 34.10
N GLU A 241 -7.19 -7.56 35.03
CA GLU A 241 -8.58 -7.31 35.36
C GLU A 241 -8.82 -5.88 35.87
N THR A 242 -8.76 -4.87 35.01
CA THR A 242 -8.93 -3.46 35.38
C THR A 242 -10.40 -3.03 35.32
N ALA A 243 -11.32 -3.90 35.77
CA ALA A 243 -12.76 -3.59 35.81
C ALA A 243 -13.53 -4.20 37.00
N ALA A 244 -12.88 -4.92 37.93
CA ALA A 244 -13.51 -5.27 39.21
C ALA A 244 -13.55 -4.09 40.21
N VAL A 245 -13.10 -2.90 39.81
CA VAL A 245 -13.11 -1.68 40.63
C VAL A 245 -14.05 -0.65 40.01
N SER A 246 -15.34 -0.97 40.02
CA SER A 246 -16.42 0.03 39.96
C SER A 246 -17.46 -0.38 41.01
N ALA A 247 -17.08 -0.14 42.26
CA ALA A 247 -17.95 -0.17 43.44
C ALA A 247 -17.94 1.22 44.07
#